data_AF-A0A3N4J781-F1
#
_entry.id   AF-A0A3N4J781-F1
#
_cell.length_a   1.000
_cell.length_b   1.000
_cell.length_c   1.000
_cell.angle_alpha   90.00
_cell.angle_beta   90.00
_cell.angle_gamma   90.00
#
_symmetry.space_group_name_H-M   'P 1'
#
loop_
_entity.id
_entity.type
_entity.pdbx_description
1 polymer ?
#
loop_
_entity_poly.entity_id
_entity_poly.type
_entity_poly.pdbx_seq_one_letter_code
_entity_poly.pdbx_strand_id
1 'polypeptide(L)'
;MVPFSPPPPLSSPLLYSTPANPPSRAPAAKSRKPPPPQSPPHSPLLTNSFPSYPKHVWSPSGGWYSQPKNWKANTAIMATVIAGIVAIAWKTSADREFRYRMPDEGRFFPSRNWSKQIREFEGGRG
;
A
#
# COMPACT_ATOMS: atom_id res chain seq x y z
N MET A 1 -7.19 55.60 -52.64
CA MET A 1 -6.97 54.27 -53.25
C MET A 1 -5.63 53.75 -52.77
N VAL A 2 -5.61 52.69 -51.96
CA VAL A 2 -4.37 52.07 -51.47
C VAL A 2 -4.41 50.59 -51.90
N PRO A 3 -3.44 50.08 -52.67
CA PRO A 3 -3.46 48.70 -53.13
C PRO A 3 -3.08 47.71 -52.02
N PHE A 4 -3.78 46.59 -52.01
CA PHE A 4 -3.64 45.46 -51.08
C PHE A 4 -2.47 44.56 -51.53
N SER A 5 -1.46 44.34 -50.69
CA SER A 5 -0.37 43.38 -50.92
C SER A 5 -0.60 42.09 -50.15
N PRO A 6 -0.55 40.90 -50.78
CA PRO A 6 -0.64 39.60 -50.09
C PRO A 6 0.70 39.15 -49.45
N PRO A 7 0.68 38.29 -48.41
CA PRO A 7 1.89 37.79 -47.75
C PRO A 7 2.57 36.64 -48.54
N PRO A 8 3.90 36.44 -48.35
CA PRO A 8 4.66 35.38 -49.04
C PRO A 8 4.50 33.98 -48.40
N PRO A 9 4.58 32.88 -49.19
CA PRO A 9 4.56 31.51 -48.68
C PRO A 9 5.90 31.03 -48.11
N LEU A 10 5.83 30.14 -47.11
CA LEU A 10 6.94 29.55 -46.36
C LEU A 10 7.94 28.76 -47.23
N SER A 11 9.23 28.88 -46.91
CA SER A 11 10.36 28.14 -47.47
C SER A 11 10.30 26.62 -47.27
N SER A 12 10.45 25.91 -48.40
CA SER A 12 11.19 24.68 -48.75
C SER A 12 12.20 24.11 -47.71
N PRO A 13 12.65 22.81 -47.75
CA PRO A 13 13.03 22.13 -49.01
C PRO A 13 12.98 20.58 -49.09
N LEU A 14 13.34 20.12 -50.30
CA LEU A 14 13.99 18.85 -50.67
C LEU A 14 13.14 17.82 -51.42
N LEU A 15 13.23 17.97 -52.74
CA LEU A 15 12.95 16.97 -53.75
C LEU A 15 13.95 15.82 -53.70
N TYR A 16 13.40 14.67 -54.04
CA TYR A 16 13.92 13.31 -54.11
C TYR A 16 14.72 13.07 -55.41
N SER A 17 15.79 12.26 -55.36
CA SER A 17 16.13 11.24 -56.39
C SER A 17 17.45 10.52 -56.01
N THR A 18 17.47 9.33 -55.38
CA THR A 18 17.50 7.92 -55.89
C THR A 18 18.79 7.49 -56.66
N PRO A 19 19.09 6.18 -56.88
CA PRO A 19 19.85 5.24 -56.03
C PRO A 19 21.11 4.63 -56.72
N ALA A 20 22.02 3.97 -55.98
CA ALA A 20 22.82 2.84 -56.51
C ALA A 20 23.60 2.08 -55.43
N ASN A 21 23.15 0.89 -55.04
CA ASN A 21 24.05 -0.20 -54.66
C ASN A 21 23.32 -1.57 -54.76
N PRO A 22 23.82 -2.55 -55.55
CA PRO A 22 23.28 -3.91 -55.60
C PRO A 22 24.06 -4.86 -54.63
N PRO A 23 23.66 -6.13 -54.45
CA PRO A 23 23.09 -6.65 -53.21
C PRO A 23 24.10 -7.45 -52.36
N SER A 24 24.19 -7.18 -51.05
CA SER A 24 24.85 -8.09 -50.11
C SER A 24 23.81 -9.04 -49.49
N ARG A 25 23.71 -10.23 -50.11
CA ARG A 25 23.45 -11.54 -49.49
C ARG A 25 22.44 -11.56 -48.34
N ALA A 26 21.20 -11.91 -48.66
CA ALA A 26 20.19 -12.30 -47.67
C ALA A 26 20.65 -13.52 -46.85
N PRO A 27 20.58 -13.49 -45.51
CA PRO A 27 20.38 -14.69 -44.73
C PRO A 27 18.87 -14.90 -44.50
N ALA A 28 18.39 -16.03 -45.03
CA ALA A 28 17.21 -16.80 -44.65
C ALA A 28 16.04 -16.06 -43.97
N ALA A 29 14.92 -15.99 -44.69
CA ALA A 29 13.61 -15.65 -44.16
C ALA A 29 13.27 -16.53 -42.93
N LYS A 30 13.41 -15.98 -41.73
CA LYS A 30 12.63 -16.46 -40.58
C LYS A 30 11.19 -16.04 -40.84
N SER A 31 10.33 -17.03 -41.05
CA SER A 31 8.87 -16.92 -41.13
C SER A 31 8.34 -15.86 -40.17
N ARG A 32 8.02 -14.67 -40.70
CA ARG A 32 7.37 -13.62 -39.93
C ARG A 32 5.89 -13.98 -39.93
N LYS A 33 5.32 -14.22 -38.74
CA LYS A 33 3.86 -14.27 -38.59
C LYS A 33 3.26 -13.02 -39.27
N PRO A 34 2.13 -13.14 -39.97
CA PRO A 34 1.46 -11.97 -40.53
C PRO A 34 1.22 -10.95 -39.40
N PRO A 35 1.34 -9.64 -39.68
CA PRO A 35 1.00 -8.64 -38.67
C PRO A 35 -0.46 -8.88 -38.23
N PRO A 36 -0.77 -8.77 -36.94
CA PRO A 36 -2.16 -8.85 -36.50
C PRO A 36 -2.98 -7.81 -37.28
N PRO A 37 -4.26 -8.10 -37.61
CA PRO A 37 -5.11 -7.13 -38.28
C PRO A 37 -5.04 -5.83 -37.48
N GLN A 38 -4.75 -4.72 -38.17
CA GLN A 38 -4.65 -3.41 -37.53
C GLN A 38 -5.95 -3.17 -36.77
N SER A 39 -5.87 -3.13 -35.44
CA SER A 39 -7.02 -2.80 -34.60
C SER A 39 -7.61 -1.46 -35.05
N PRO A 40 -8.94 -1.32 -35.09
CA PRO A 40 -9.57 -0.05 -35.47
C PRO A 40 -9.02 1.08 -34.60
N PRO A 41 -8.96 2.33 -35.12
CA PRO A 41 -8.40 3.47 -34.40
C PRO A 41 -9.05 3.56 -33.02
N HIS A 42 -8.22 3.35 -32.00
CA HIS A 42 -8.62 3.33 -30.60
C HIS A 42 -9.45 4.58 -30.30
N SER A 43 -10.71 4.40 -29.92
CA SER A 43 -11.49 5.47 -29.32
C SER A 43 -10.69 6.02 -28.12
N PRO A 44 -10.44 7.34 -28.00
CA PRO A 44 -9.56 7.88 -26.95
C PRO A 44 -10.19 7.85 -25.54
N LEU A 45 -11.32 7.18 -25.35
CA LEU A 45 -12.14 7.30 -24.14
C LEU A 45 -11.90 6.25 -23.06
N LEU A 46 -10.87 5.40 -23.18
CA LEU A 46 -10.41 4.55 -22.08
C LEU A 46 -8.90 4.32 -22.21
N THR A 47 -8.11 5.39 -22.21
CA THR A 47 -6.71 5.26 -21.80
C THR A 47 -6.74 4.74 -20.37
N ASN A 48 -5.94 3.72 -20.05
CA ASN A 48 -5.78 3.18 -18.70
C ASN A 48 -5.08 4.22 -17.78
N SER A 49 -5.67 5.41 -17.63
CA SER A 49 -5.40 6.32 -16.53
C SER A 49 -6.04 5.73 -15.29
N PHE A 50 -5.41 4.70 -14.74
CA PHE A 50 -5.52 4.47 -13.31
C PHE A 50 -5.19 5.81 -12.65
N PRO A 51 -6.09 6.41 -11.85
CA PRO A 51 -5.84 7.72 -11.28
C PRO A 51 -4.50 7.69 -10.54
N SER A 52 -3.56 8.52 -10.98
CA SER A 52 -2.26 8.67 -10.31
C SER A 52 -2.53 9.32 -8.95
N TYR A 53 -2.42 8.53 -7.89
CA TYR A 53 -2.60 9.02 -6.53
C TYR A 53 -1.47 9.98 -6.16
N PRO A 54 -1.78 11.11 -5.51
CA PRO A 54 -0.76 12.09 -5.13
C PRO A 54 0.19 11.48 -4.08
N LYS A 55 1.45 11.27 -4.47
CA LYS A 55 2.47 10.59 -3.65
C LYS A 55 3.01 11.43 -2.48
N HIS A 56 2.80 12.74 -2.52
CA HIS A 56 3.31 13.70 -1.55
C HIS A 56 2.29 14.08 -0.48
N VAL A 57 1.09 13.49 -0.52
CA VAL A 57 0.07 13.71 0.50
C VAL A 57 0.27 12.70 1.60
N TRP A 58 0.46 13.20 2.82
CA TRP A 58 0.59 12.38 4.01
C TRP A 58 -0.69 12.46 4.84
N SER A 59 -1.12 11.31 5.36
CA SER A 59 -2.20 11.19 6.33
C SER A 59 -1.69 10.34 7.50
N PRO A 60 -2.04 10.69 8.75
CA PRO A 60 -1.61 9.94 9.93
C PRO A 60 -2.08 8.47 9.91
N SER A 61 -3.19 8.18 9.23
CA SER A 61 -3.77 6.84 9.12
C SER A 61 -3.23 6.03 7.94
N GLY A 62 -2.35 6.60 7.12
CA GLY A 62 -1.93 6.07 5.83
C GLY A 62 -2.71 6.65 4.65
N GLY A 63 -2.14 6.51 3.45
CA GLY A 63 -2.75 6.92 2.18
C GLY A 63 -3.32 5.75 1.38
N TRP A 64 -3.58 6.00 0.09
CA TRP A 64 -4.20 5.02 -0.81
C TRP A 64 -3.34 3.75 -0.96
N TYR A 65 -3.93 2.59 -0.64
CA TYR A 65 -3.27 1.27 -0.65
C TYR A 65 -1.91 1.25 0.08
N SER A 66 -1.87 1.76 1.30
CA SER A 66 -0.64 1.79 2.12
C SER A 66 -0.09 0.39 2.39
N GLN A 67 1.07 0.08 1.79
CA GLN A 67 1.82 -1.16 2.02
C GLN A 67 3.25 -0.83 2.46
N PRO A 68 3.45 -0.35 3.70
CA PRO A 68 4.78 -0.01 4.18
C PRO A 68 5.65 -1.27 4.22
N LYS A 69 6.89 -1.16 3.73
CA LYS A 69 7.86 -2.28 3.67
C LYS A 69 8.07 -2.96 5.03
N ASN A 70 7.93 -2.22 6.12
CA ASN A 70 8.18 -2.66 7.49
C ASN A 70 6.90 -2.91 8.32
N TRP A 71 5.76 -3.19 7.68
CA TRP A 71 4.48 -3.37 8.38
C TRP A 71 4.56 -4.38 9.55
N LYS A 72 5.28 -5.50 9.35
CA LYS A 72 5.44 -6.55 10.36
C LYS A 72 6.12 -6.03 11.63
N ALA A 73 7.24 -5.33 11.46
CA ALA A 73 8.00 -4.78 12.58
C ALA A 73 7.20 -3.70 13.32
N ASN A 74 6.56 -2.79 12.57
CA ASN A 74 5.75 -1.73 13.16
C ASN A 74 4.57 -2.29 13.98
N THR A 75 3.88 -3.30 13.46
CA THR A 75 2.80 -3.98 14.20
C THR A 75 3.33 -4.72 15.42
N ALA A 76 4.48 -5.39 15.33
CA ALA A 76 5.09 -6.07 16.47
C ALA A 76 5.45 -5.10 17.61
N ILE A 77 5.99 -3.94 17.27
CA ILE A 77 6.30 -2.88 18.24
C ILE A 77 5.02 -2.39 18.91
N MET A 78 3.99 -2.03 18.13
CA MET A 78 2.73 -1.55 18.68
C MET A 78 2.03 -2.59 19.55
N ALA A 79 2.01 -3.86 19.12
CA ALA A 79 1.48 -4.96 19.91
C ALA A 79 2.22 -5.12 21.24
N THR A 80 3.54 -4.99 21.24
CA THR A 80 4.37 -5.06 22.46
C THR A 80 4.05 -3.92 23.41
N VAL A 81 3.92 -2.69 22.91
CA VAL A 81 3.54 -1.52 23.72
C VAL A 81 2.16 -1.71 24.35
N ILE A 82 1.18 -2.13 23.55
CA ILE A 82 -0.19 -2.38 24.03
C ILE A 82 -0.18 -3.48 25.11
N ALA A 83 0.50 -4.60 24.87
CA ALA A 83 0.62 -5.67 25.83
C ALA A 83 1.27 -5.21 27.14
N GLY A 84 2.31 -4.38 27.06
CA GLY A 84 2.95 -3.78 28.24
C GLY A 84 2.00 -2.92 29.06
N ILE A 85 1.24 -2.03 28.40
CA ILE A 85 0.24 -1.18 29.07
C ILE A 85 -0.85 -2.04 29.72
N VAL A 86 -1.37 -3.02 29.00
CA VAL A 86 -2.41 -3.94 29.53
C VAL A 86 -1.89 -4.70 30.75
N ALA A 87 -0.66 -5.20 30.73
CA ALA A 87 -0.08 -5.91 31.86
C ALA A 87 0.05 -5.03 33.11
N ILE A 88 0.50 -3.78 32.95
CA ILE A 88 0.60 -2.81 34.05
C ILE A 88 -0.78 -2.46 34.59
N ALA A 89 -1.74 -2.17 33.71
CA ALA A 89 -3.11 -1.84 34.08
C ALA A 89 -3.79 -3.01 34.80
N TRP A 90 -3.62 -4.24 34.31
CA TRP A 90 -4.14 -5.45 34.94
C TRP A 90 -3.54 -5.63 36.33
N LYS A 91 -2.22 -5.62 36.47
CA LYS A 91 -1.57 -5.77 37.79
C LYS A 91 -2.05 -4.70 38.77
N THR A 92 -2.08 -3.44 38.33
CA THR A 92 -2.58 -2.33 39.14
C THR A 92 -4.04 -2.53 39.55
N SER A 93 -4.88 -2.98 38.62
CA SER A 93 -6.30 -3.28 38.90
C SER A 93 -6.46 -4.41 39.91
N ALA A 94 -5.67 -5.48 39.78
CA ALA A 94 -5.73 -6.63 40.66
C ALA A 94 -5.21 -6.31 42.08
N ASP A 95 -4.22 -5.42 42.20
CA ASP A 95 -3.69 -4.95 43.48
C ASP A 95 -4.65 -3.96 44.19
N ARG A 96 -5.44 -3.20 43.42
CA ARG A 96 -6.44 -2.25 43.95
C ARG A 96 -7.78 -2.87 44.28
N GLU A 97 -8.00 -4.12 43.90
CA GLU A 97 -9.27 -4.79 44.15
C GLU A 97 -9.44 -5.09 45.64
N PHE A 98 -10.43 -4.44 46.27
CA PHE A 98 -10.81 -4.65 47.66
C PHE A 98 -12.17 -5.34 47.76
N ARG A 99 -12.25 -6.42 48.54
CA ARG A 99 -13.45 -7.20 48.84
C ARG A 99 -13.70 -7.22 50.35
N TYR A 100 -14.93 -6.88 50.73
CA TYR A 100 -15.39 -6.89 52.13
C TYR A 100 -15.69 -8.30 52.64
N ARG A 101 -16.09 -9.22 51.75
CA ARG A 101 -16.36 -10.62 52.05
C ARG A 101 -15.43 -11.51 51.24
N MET A 102 -14.76 -12.44 51.91
CA MET A 102 -13.96 -13.44 51.23
C MET A 102 -14.81 -14.56 50.63
N PRO A 103 -14.37 -15.17 49.51
CA PRO A 103 -15.07 -16.28 48.88
C PRO A 103 -15.19 -17.51 49.79
N ASP A 104 -16.30 -18.23 49.70
CA ASP A 104 -16.50 -19.49 50.41
C ASP A 104 -15.59 -20.59 49.82
N GLU A 105 -15.11 -21.52 50.67
CA GLU A 105 -14.21 -22.59 50.28
C GLU A 105 -14.88 -23.55 49.28
N GLY A 106 -14.14 -23.97 48.23
CA GLY A 106 -14.64 -24.89 47.19
C GLY A 106 -15.32 -24.25 45.98
N ARG A 107 -15.58 -22.93 45.95
CA ARG A 107 -16.19 -22.26 44.78
C ARG A 107 -15.14 -21.79 43.77
N PHE A 108 -15.33 -22.09 42.47
CA PHE A 108 -14.46 -21.56 41.41
C PHE A 108 -14.84 -20.14 41.02
N PHE A 109 -13.85 -19.27 40.87
CA PHE A 109 -13.98 -17.94 40.29
C PHE A 109 -12.63 -17.55 39.65
N PRO A 110 -12.63 -16.93 38.46
CA PRO A 110 -11.40 -16.70 37.69
C PRO A 110 -10.43 -15.74 38.39
N SER A 111 -10.95 -14.82 39.20
CA SER A 111 -10.13 -13.84 39.90
C SER A 111 -9.30 -14.39 41.06
N ARG A 112 -9.56 -15.64 41.48
CA ARG A 112 -8.79 -16.35 42.51
C ARG A 112 -7.29 -16.34 42.24
N ASN A 113 -6.92 -16.49 40.98
CA ASN A 113 -5.53 -16.65 40.56
C ASN A 113 -4.75 -15.33 40.57
N TRP A 114 -5.42 -14.17 40.51
CA TRP A 114 -4.74 -12.88 40.31
C TRP A 114 -5.08 -11.80 41.34
N SER A 115 -6.23 -11.87 42.02
CA SER A 115 -6.59 -10.88 43.04
C SER A 115 -5.69 -11.00 44.27
N LYS A 116 -5.05 -9.89 44.67
CA LYS A 116 -4.09 -9.87 45.78
C LYS A 116 -4.69 -10.39 47.09
N GLN A 117 -5.85 -9.86 47.48
CA GLN A 117 -6.49 -10.21 48.75
C GLN A 117 -6.78 -11.71 48.87
N ILE A 118 -7.22 -12.36 47.79
CA ILE A 118 -7.61 -13.76 47.79
C ILE A 118 -6.37 -14.65 47.89
N ARG A 119 -5.31 -14.30 47.15
CA ARG A 119 -4.02 -15.00 47.23
C ARG A 119 -3.40 -14.91 48.63
N GLU A 120 -3.49 -13.74 49.27
CA GLU A 120 -3.00 -13.54 50.65
C GLU A 120 -3.85 -14.32 51.67
N PHE A 121 -5.17 -14.28 51.52
CA PHE A 121 -6.10 -15.00 52.39
C PHE A 121 -5.96 -16.52 52.30
N GLU A 122 -5.74 -17.06 51.11
CA GLU A 122 -5.54 -18.50 50.89
C GLU A 122 -4.12 -18.95 51.25
N GLY A 123 -3.10 -18.13 50.96
CA GLY A 123 -1.72 -18.42 51.32
C GLY A 123 -1.46 -18.45 52.83
N GLY A 124 -2.25 -17.72 53.63
CA GLY A 124 -2.18 -17.77 55.10
C GLY A 124 -2.95 -18.92 55.75
N ARG A 125 -3.63 -19.77 54.97
CA ARG A 125 -4.44 -20.91 55.46
C ARG A 125 -3.78 -22.28 55.25
N GLY A 126 -2.67 -22.34 54.52
CA GLY A 126 -1.84 -23.54 54.36
C GLY A 126 -0.67 -23.54 55.34
#